data_AF-A0A1S6GKH8-F1
#
_entry.id   AF-A0A1S6GKH8-F1
#
_cell.length_a   1.000
_cell.length_b   1.000
_cell.length_c   1.000
_cell.angle_alpha   90.00
_cell.angle_beta   90.00
_cell.angle_gamma   90.00
#
_symmetry.space_group_name_H-M   'P 1'
#
loop_
_entity.id
_entity.type
_entity.pdbx_description
1 polymer ?
#
loop_
_entity_poly.entity_id
_entity_poly.type
_entity_poly.pdbx_seq_one_letter_code
_entity_poly.pdbx_strand_id
1 'polypeptide(L)'
;MSDAAYSAVREYLSRGDDLQKRLSAVERDFAGLNFDTDGDYPYRSVADRHGLSMELLRAATAVRRELCSGIDDLVHAAVLAQALPLILDAGEAVDGQPRLACIRDPRRPFDLENDERVVIANVTDWSAANTVRRRQLQRELFWDFMYLALDGRDATLVVLGREPERFLSTDTHEMAWVFDGAPRNLLRDFDYRRLPRTFTVREIYSMYLHVDLLDLETGQHAAD
;
A
#
# COMPACT_ATOMS: atom_id res chain seq x y z
N MET A 1 -10.43 10.25 -21.21
CA MET A 1 -9.81 8.93 -21.00
C MET A 1 -9.97 8.08 -22.25
N SER A 2 -9.13 7.08 -22.49
CA SER A 2 -9.31 6.17 -23.63
C SER A 2 -10.36 5.11 -23.31
N ASP A 3 -11.23 4.78 -24.27
CA ASP A 3 -12.18 3.66 -24.20
C ASP A 3 -11.49 2.34 -23.81
N ALA A 4 -10.19 2.22 -24.09
CA ALA A 4 -9.35 1.08 -23.74
C ALA A 4 -9.22 0.87 -22.22
N ALA A 5 -9.08 1.93 -21.40
CA ALA A 5 -8.92 1.77 -19.95
C ALA A 5 -10.21 1.25 -19.29
N TYR A 6 -11.36 1.84 -19.64
CA TYR A 6 -12.67 1.32 -19.22
C TYR A 6 -12.88 -0.11 -19.69
N SER A 7 -12.51 -0.42 -20.94
CA SER A 7 -12.68 -1.76 -21.49
C SER A 7 -11.86 -2.80 -20.73
N ALA A 8 -10.59 -2.51 -20.41
CA ALA A 8 -9.73 -3.41 -19.65
C ALA A 8 -10.26 -3.68 -18.23
N VAL A 9 -10.67 -2.63 -17.50
CA VAL A 9 -11.27 -2.79 -16.17
C VAL A 9 -12.59 -3.54 -16.24
N ARG A 10 -13.45 -3.21 -17.20
CA ARG A 10 -14.75 -3.89 -17.37
C ARG A 10 -14.57 -5.36 -17.74
N GLU A 11 -13.64 -5.67 -18.64
CA GLU A 11 -13.31 -7.04 -19.01
C GLU A 11 -12.88 -7.80 -17.76
N TYR A 12 -11.92 -7.28 -16.99
CA TYR A 12 -11.49 -7.91 -15.74
C TYR A 12 -12.66 -8.15 -14.78
N LEU A 13 -13.46 -7.12 -14.52
CA LEU A 13 -14.59 -7.21 -13.59
C LEU A 13 -15.66 -8.21 -14.06
N SER A 14 -15.83 -8.37 -15.37
CA SER A 14 -16.80 -9.29 -15.97
C SER A 14 -16.38 -10.77 -15.99
N ARG A 15 -15.14 -11.09 -15.60
CA ARG A 15 -14.63 -12.48 -15.61
C ARG A 15 -15.21 -13.29 -14.45
N GLY A 16 -16.24 -14.10 -14.72
CA GLY A 16 -16.70 -15.14 -13.80
C GLY A 16 -17.22 -14.61 -12.46
N ASP A 17 -16.71 -15.14 -11.36
CA ASP A 17 -17.13 -14.85 -9.99
C ASP A 17 -17.00 -13.37 -9.59
N ASP A 18 -17.68 -12.98 -8.50
CA ASP A 18 -17.55 -11.65 -7.91
C ASP A 18 -16.09 -11.32 -7.52
N LEU A 19 -15.76 -10.02 -7.48
CA LEU A 19 -14.40 -9.53 -7.26
C LEU A 19 -13.81 -10.08 -5.96
N GLN A 20 -14.57 -10.14 -4.87
CA GLN A 20 -14.06 -10.62 -3.59
C GLN A 20 -13.63 -12.09 -3.66
N LYS A 21 -14.43 -12.96 -4.27
CA LYS A 21 -14.03 -14.37 -4.46
C LYS A 21 -12.76 -14.51 -5.28
N ARG A 22 -12.60 -13.69 -6.32
CA ARG A 22 -11.36 -13.67 -7.13
C ARG A 22 -10.17 -13.22 -6.29
N LEU A 23 -10.30 -12.14 -5.54
CA LEU A 23 -9.23 -11.66 -4.66
C LEU A 23 -8.86 -12.73 -3.62
N SER A 24 -9.84 -13.37 -2.98
CA SER A 24 -9.56 -14.48 -2.05
C SER A 24 -8.93 -15.72 -2.70
N ALA A 25 -9.12 -15.93 -4.01
CA ALA A 25 -8.38 -16.96 -4.75
C ALA A 25 -6.92 -16.54 -4.97
N VAL A 26 -6.68 -15.27 -5.33
CA VAL A 26 -5.33 -14.72 -5.46
C VAL A 26 -4.57 -14.77 -4.13
N GLU A 27 -5.21 -14.37 -3.02
CA GLU A 27 -4.64 -14.43 -1.67
C GLU A 27 -4.23 -15.86 -1.29
N ARG A 28 -5.06 -16.86 -1.61
CA ARG A 28 -4.73 -18.29 -1.42
C ARG A 28 -3.54 -18.73 -2.26
N ASP A 29 -3.48 -18.30 -3.52
CA ASP A 29 -2.39 -18.69 -4.43
C ASP A 29 -1.06 -18.03 -4.05
N PHE A 30 -1.09 -16.86 -3.40
CA PHE A 30 0.11 -16.23 -2.83
C PHE A 30 0.56 -16.84 -1.50
N ALA A 31 -0.37 -17.36 -0.71
CA ALA A 31 -0.07 -17.92 0.61
C ALA A 31 0.90 -19.12 0.51
N GLY A 32 2.00 -19.06 1.25
CA GLY A 32 2.99 -20.15 1.29
C GLY A 32 3.87 -20.28 0.05
N LEU A 33 3.81 -19.33 -0.89
CA LEU A 33 4.86 -19.21 -1.90
C LEU A 33 6.18 -18.87 -1.19
N ASN A 34 7.26 -19.49 -1.66
CA ASN A 34 8.62 -19.20 -1.23
C ASN A 34 9.36 -18.58 -2.41
N PHE A 35 10.12 -17.52 -2.15
CA PHE A 35 11.00 -16.93 -3.13
C PHE A 35 12.25 -17.82 -3.29
N ASP A 36 12.16 -18.83 -4.16
CA ASP A 36 13.30 -19.70 -4.43
C ASP A 36 14.40 -18.92 -5.18
N THR A 37 15.65 -19.16 -4.78
CA THR A 37 16.86 -18.59 -5.36
C THR A 37 17.08 -18.96 -6.83
N ASP A 38 16.36 -19.95 -7.35
CA ASP A 38 16.52 -20.47 -8.72
C ASP A 38 15.87 -19.61 -9.83
N GLY A 39 15.39 -18.39 -9.49
CA GLY A 39 15.03 -17.36 -10.47
C GLY A 39 13.67 -17.54 -11.14
N ASP A 40 12.87 -18.50 -10.69
CA ASP A 40 11.43 -18.51 -10.98
C ASP A 40 10.75 -17.53 -10.02
N TYR A 41 10.00 -16.56 -10.54
CA TYR A 41 9.29 -15.57 -9.74
C TYR A 41 7.83 -16.02 -9.60
N PRO A 42 7.50 -16.96 -8.69
CA PRO A 42 6.17 -17.55 -8.61
C PRO A 42 5.10 -16.48 -8.39
N TYR A 43 5.42 -15.39 -7.69
CA TYR A 43 4.53 -14.24 -7.50
C TYR A 43 4.11 -13.57 -8.80
N ARG A 44 5.05 -13.36 -9.73
CA ARG A 44 4.74 -12.77 -11.04
C ARG A 44 3.85 -13.72 -11.84
N SER A 45 4.15 -15.02 -11.78
CA SER A 45 3.32 -16.06 -12.43
C SER A 45 1.88 -16.10 -11.88
N VAL A 46 1.70 -15.87 -10.58
CA VAL A 46 0.38 -15.81 -9.93
C VAL A 46 -0.35 -14.53 -10.32
N ALA A 47 0.31 -13.37 -10.26
CA ALA A 47 -0.26 -12.09 -10.71
C ALA A 47 -0.72 -12.17 -12.17
N ASP A 48 0.12 -12.72 -13.06
CA ASP A 48 -0.17 -12.89 -14.48
C ASP A 48 -1.34 -13.86 -14.70
N ARG A 49 -1.37 -15.00 -13.99
CA ARG A 49 -2.48 -15.98 -14.05
C ARG A 49 -3.82 -15.36 -13.67
N HIS A 50 -3.82 -14.48 -12.68
CA HIS A 50 -5.01 -13.77 -12.23
C HIS A 50 -5.27 -12.47 -13.00
N GLY A 51 -4.42 -12.11 -13.96
CA GLY A 51 -4.57 -10.92 -14.79
C GLY A 51 -4.33 -9.60 -14.06
N LEU A 52 -3.66 -9.62 -12.90
CA LEU A 52 -3.31 -8.44 -12.09
C LEU A 52 -2.04 -7.75 -12.63
N SER A 53 -2.05 -7.37 -13.91
CA SER A 53 -0.89 -6.79 -14.58
C SER A 53 -0.70 -5.30 -14.30
N MET A 54 0.50 -4.78 -14.59
CA MET A 54 0.79 -3.33 -14.57
C MET A 54 -0.13 -2.53 -15.51
N GLU A 55 -0.55 -3.12 -16.63
CA GLU A 55 -1.50 -2.49 -17.55
C GLU A 55 -2.89 -2.35 -16.90
N LEU A 56 -3.35 -3.39 -16.19
CA LEU A 56 -4.60 -3.33 -15.43
C LEU A 56 -4.50 -2.31 -14.30
N LEU A 57 -3.38 -2.26 -13.57
CA LEU A 57 -3.15 -1.27 -12.51
C LEU A 57 -3.27 0.16 -13.05
N ARG A 58 -2.62 0.45 -14.18
CA ARG A 58 -2.70 1.76 -14.85
C ARG A 58 -4.13 2.08 -15.29
N ALA A 59 -4.83 1.11 -15.89
CA ALA A 59 -6.22 1.27 -16.30
C ALA A 59 -7.17 1.50 -15.11
N ALA A 60 -7.03 0.71 -14.04
CA ALA A 60 -7.82 0.82 -12.82
C ALA A 60 -7.58 2.16 -12.11
N THR A 61 -6.33 2.60 -12.02
CA THR A 61 -6.01 3.91 -11.43
C THR A 61 -6.62 5.06 -12.25
N ALA A 62 -6.59 4.96 -13.59
CA ALA A 62 -7.22 5.94 -14.48
C ALA A 62 -8.75 5.98 -14.30
N VAL A 63 -9.40 4.81 -14.25
CA VAL A 63 -10.84 4.69 -14.05
C VAL A 63 -11.27 5.17 -12.66
N ARG A 64 -10.48 4.91 -11.61
CA ARG A 64 -10.80 5.27 -10.21
C ARG A 64 -10.92 6.78 -10.04
N ARG A 65 -10.09 7.55 -10.76
CA ARG A 65 -10.15 9.02 -10.79
C ARG A 65 -11.50 9.56 -11.28
N GLU A 66 -12.22 8.77 -12.08
CA GLU A 66 -13.54 9.15 -12.61
C GLU A 66 -14.70 8.49 -11.85
N LEU A 67 -14.51 7.29 -11.31
CA LEU A 67 -15.50 6.50 -10.57
C LEU A 67 -15.10 6.39 -9.09
N CYS A 68 -15.47 7.39 -8.29
CA CYS A 68 -14.98 7.72 -6.94
C CYS A 68 -14.84 6.62 -5.84
N SER A 69 -15.11 5.31 -6.05
CA SER A 69 -14.90 4.29 -5.00
C SER A 69 -15.07 2.81 -5.40
N GLY A 70 -15.61 2.49 -6.58
CA GLY A 70 -16.07 1.12 -6.87
C GLY A 70 -14.97 0.09 -7.16
N ILE A 71 -13.72 0.51 -7.27
CA ILE A 71 -12.60 -0.33 -7.73
C ILE A 71 -11.36 -0.22 -6.83
N ASP A 72 -11.51 0.28 -5.61
CA ASP A 72 -10.40 0.45 -4.66
C ASP A 72 -9.74 -0.88 -4.32
N ASP A 73 -10.54 -1.94 -4.07
CA ASP A 73 -10.03 -3.30 -3.87
C ASP A 73 -9.26 -3.82 -5.09
N LEU A 74 -9.67 -3.48 -6.31
CA LEU A 74 -8.96 -3.90 -7.52
C LEU A 74 -7.62 -3.17 -7.66
N VAL A 75 -7.59 -1.86 -7.41
CA VAL A 75 -6.35 -1.08 -7.43
C VAL A 75 -5.40 -1.58 -6.37
N HIS A 76 -5.87 -1.76 -5.13
CA HIS A 76 -5.07 -2.26 -4.02
C HIS A 76 -4.49 -3.65 -4.31
N ALA A 77 -5.32 -4.58 -4.79
CA ALA A 77 -4.87 -5.92 -5.18
C ALA A 77 -3.81 -5.89 -6.29
N ALA A 78 -4.03 -5.06 -7.32
CA ALA A 78 -3.07 -4.93 -8.42
C ALA A 78 -1.75 -4.29 -7.97
N VAL A 79 -1.79 -3.34 -7.02
CA VAL A 79 -0.57 -2.77 -6.42
C VAL A 79 0.22 -3.84 -5.68
N LEU A 80 -0.41 -4.56 -4.75
CA LEU A 80 0.30 -5.59 -3.97
C LEU A 80 0.84 -6.71 -4.87
N ALA A 81 0.06 -7.19 -5.83
CA ALA A 81 0.49 -8.24 -6.75
C ALA A 81 1.71 -7.83 -7.58
N GLN A 82 1.83 -6.54 -7.93
CA GLN A 82 2.96 -6.01 -8.69
C GLN A 82 4.14 -5.57 -7.80
N ALA A 83 3.88 -5.20 -6.54
CA ALA A 83 4.91 -4.84 -5.58
C ALA A 83 5.64 -6.06 -5.03
N LEU A 84 4.92 -7.16 -4.77
CA LEU A 84 5.46 -8.38 -4.14
C LEU A 84 6.80 -8.87 -4.71
N PRO A 85 6.99 -8.97 -6.04
CA PRO A 85 8.26 -9.39 -6.62
C PRO A 85 9.43 -8.42 -6.41
N LEU A 86 9.16 -7.18 -5.99
CA LEU A 86 10.16 -6.12 -5.77
C LEU A 86 10.57 -6.00 -4.30
N ILE A 87 9.74 -6.49 -3.38
CA ILE A 87 9.93 -6.33 -1.93
C ILE A 87 10.40 -7.62 -1.25
N LEU A 88 10.12 -8.78 -1.81
CA LEU A 88 10.51 -10.05 -1.21
C LEU A 88 11.95 -10.40 -1.58
N ASP A 89 12.76 -10.66 -0.57
CA ASP A 89 14.11 -11.18 -0.73
C ASP A 89 14.13 -12.69 -0.97
N ALA A 90 15.25 -13.20 -1.47
CA ALA A 90 15.40 -14.63 -1.73
C ALA A 90 15.38 -15.45 -0.43
N GLY A 91 14.50 -16.45 -0.39
CA GLY A 91 14.24 -17.28 0.79
C GLY A 91 13.12 -16.76 1.69
N GLU A 92 12.59 -15.54 1.46
CA GLU A 92 11.41 -15.08 2.18
C GLU A 92 10.18 -15.87 1.74
N ALA A 93 9.38 -16.28 2.72
CA ALA A 93 8.04 -16.83 2.51
C ALA A 93 6.99 -15.86 3.02
N VAL A 94 5.81 -15.87 2.40
CA VAL A 94 4.68 -15.08 2.90
C VAL A 94 3.95 -15.89 3.98
N ASP A 95 4.04 -15.44 5.23
CA ASP A 95 3.35 -16.08 6.34
C ASP A 95 1.87 -15.72 6.32
N GLY A 96 1.04 -16.71 6.01
CA GLY A 96 -0.40 -16.55 5.92
C GLY A 96 -0.88 -15.94 4.61
N GLN A 97 -2.11 -15.44 4.60
CA GLN A 97 -2.70 -14.81 3.42
C GLN A 97 -2.39 -13.31 3.41
N PRO A 98 -1.73 -12.80 2.35
CA PRO A 98 -1.69 -11.37 2.11
C PRO A 98 -3.12 -10.86 1.93
N ARG A 99 -3.38 -9.60 2.29
CA ARG A 99 -4.68 -8.98 2.14
C ARG A 99 -4.68 -8.09 0.93
N LEU A 100 -5.38 -8.52 -0.10
CA LEU A 100 -5.52 -7.78 -1.34
C LEU A 100 -6.71 -6.82 -1.30
N ALA A 101 -7.68 -7.05 -0.43
CA ALA A 101 -8.77 -6.10 -0.19
C ALA A 101 -8.26 -4.83 0.53
N CYS A 102 -8.80 -3.67 0.16
CA CYS A 102 -8.39 -2.36 0.66
C CYS A 102 -8.93 -2.06 2.08
N ILE A 103 -9.93 -2.82 2.55
CA ILE A 103 -10.55 -2.58 3.86
C ILE A 103 -9.64 -3.10 4.97
N ARG A 104 -9.11 -2.18 5.77
CA ARG A 104 -8.28 -2.48 6.93
C ARG A 104 -9.10 -3.08 8.09
N ASP A 105 -8.78 -4.31 8.47
CA ASP A 105 -9.16 -4.89 9.77
C ASP A 105 -8.22 -4.33 10.86
N PRO A 106 -8.70 -3.63 11.89
CA PRO A 106 -7.86 -3.14 13.00
C PRO A 106 -7.05 -4.21 13.73
N ARG A 107 -7.40 -5.50 13.58
CA ARG A 107 -6.69 -6.64 14.17
C ARG A 107 -5.50 -7.12 13.34
N ARG A 108 -5.39 -6.66 12.09
CA ARG A 108 -4.28 -6.96 11.18
C ARG A 108 -3.87 -5.63 10.56
N PRO A 109 -2.81 -4.96 11.02
CA PRO A 109 -2.47 -3.64 10.52
C PRO A 109 -1.75 -3.66 9.17
N PHE A 110 -1.15 -4.79 8.78
CA PHE A 110 -0.32 -4.93 7.58
C PHE A 110 -1.01 -5.70 6.45
N ASP A 111 -0.79 -5.29 5.22
CA ASP A 111 -1.34 -5.97 4.04
C ASP A 111 -0.56 -7.26 3.75
N LEU A 112 0.72 -7.26 4.08
CA LEU A 112 1.56 -8.45 4.12
C LEU A 112 2.46 -8.41 5.35
N GLU A 113 2.62 -9.57 5.97
CA GLU A 113 3.45 -9.78 7.15
C GLU A 113 4.09 -11.17 7.05
N ASN A 114 5.39 -11.26 7.35
CA ASN A 114 6.07 -12.50 7.65
C ASN A 114 7.01 -12.30 8.85
N ASP A 115 7.78 -13.32 9.21
CA ASP A 115 8.70 -13.25 10.35
C ASP A 115 9.74 -12.13 10.24
N GLU A 116 10.08 -11.67 9.02
CA GLU A 116 11.16 -10.71 8.76
C GLU A 116 10.66 -9.33 8.30
N ARG A 117 9.46 -9.25 7.70
CA ARG A 117 8.98 -8.10 6.95
C ARG A 117 7.52 -7.76 7.20
N VAL A 118 7.21 -6.47 7.13
CA VAL A 118 5.85 -5.92 7.10
C VAL A 118 5.66 -4.95 5.95
N VAL A 119 4.48 -4.98 5.35
CA VAL A 119 4.15 -4.14 4.20
C VAL A 119 2.77 -3.54 4.32
N ILE A 120 2.66 -2.25 3.97
CA ILE A 120 1.38 -1.56 3.76
C ILE A 120 1.36 -0.97 2.36
N ALA A 121 0.28 -1.17 1.61
CA ALA A 121 0.04 -0.53 0.33
C ALA A 121 -0.96 0.63 0.47
N ASN A 122 -0.44 1.85 0.51
CA ASN A 122 -1.27 3.05 0.56
C ASN A 122 -1.45 3.63 -0.86
N VAL A 123 -2.54 3.23 -1.52
CA VAL A 123 -2.82 3.60 -2.92
C VAL A 123 -3.65 4.87 -3.07
N THR A 124 -3.56 5.77 -2.10
CA THR A 124 -4.50 6.88 -1.95
C THR A 124 -4.34 7.93 -3.05
N ASP A 125 -5.45 8.34 -3.70
CA ASP A 125 -5.44 9.37 -4.75
C ASP A 125 -5.71 10.78 -4.18
N TRP A 126 -4.73 11.68 -4.29
CA TRP A 126 -4.83 13.05 -3.77
C TRP A 126 -5.38 14.05 -4.79
N SER A 127 -5.54 13.64 -6.06
CA SER A 127 -5.94 14.51 -7.16
C SER A 127 -7.44 14.85 -7.16
N ALA A 128 -8.28 14.00 -6.56
CA ALA A 128 -9.74 14.11 -6.61
C ALA A 128 -10.39 14.60 -5.30
N ALA A 129 -9.59 14.89 -4.26
CA ALA A 129 -10.11 15.16 -2.93
C ALA A 129 -10.28 16.67 -2.67
N ASN A 130 -11.46 17.09 -2.17
CA ASN A 130 -11.60 18.41 -1.55
C ASN A 130 -10.58 18.56 -0.39
N THR A 131 -10.28 19.80 0.02
CA THR A 131 -9.21 20.08 0.99
C THR A 131 -9.35 19.29 2.29
N VAL A 132 -10.57 18.97 2.72
CA VAL A 132 -10.82 18.17 3.93
C VAL A 132 -10.45 16.70 3.71
N ARG A 133 -10.96 16.07 2.63
CA ARG A 133 -10.64 14.68 2.32
C ARG A 133 -9.15 14.52 2.06
N ARG A 134 -8.49 15.44 1.34
CA ARG A 134 -7.05 15.39 1.09
C ARG A 134 -6.25 15.39 2.40
N ARG A 135 -6.61 16.25 3.36
CA ARG A 135 -5.97 16.28 4.69
C ARG A 135 -6.13 14.95 5.42
N GLN A 136 -7.33 14.36 5.38
CA GLN A 136 -7.56 13.05 5.99
C GLN A 136 -6.70 11.96 5.35
N LEU A 137 -6.60 11.94 4.02
CA LEU A 137 -5.78 11.01 3.26
C LEU A 137 -4.27 11.14 3.57
N GLN A 138 -3.79 12.37 3.77
CA GLN A 138 -2.41 12.63 4.21
C GLN A 138 -2.15 12.11 5.63
N ARG A 139 -3.11 12.29 6.55
CA ARG A 139 -3.02 11.74 7.91
C ARG A 139 -3.00 10.21 7.88
N GLU A 140 -3.87 9.59 7.09
CA GLU A 140 -3.93 8.13 6.91
C GLU A 140 -2.60 7.58 6.38
N LEU A 141 -1.99 8.21 5.37
CA LEU A 141 -0.65 7.85 4.89
C LEU A 141 0.40 7.91 6.01
N PHE A 142 0.39 8.97 6.82
CA PHE A 142 1.34 9.08 7.93
C PHE A 142 1.09 8.04 9.03
N TRP A 143 -0.17 7.70 9.31
CA TRP A 143 -0.49 6.65 10.27
C TRP A 143 0.01 5.28 9.80
N ASP A 144 -0.07 5.02 8.49
CA ASP A 144 0.46 3.81 7.87
C ASP A 144 1.98 3.72 7.99
N PHE A 145 2.66 4.81 7.66
CA PHE A 145 4.09 4.94 7.90
C PHE A 145 4.45 4.68 9.36
N MET A 146 3.69 5.22 10.32
CA MET A 146 3.98 5.01 11.75
C MET A 146 3.71 3.58 12.21
N TYR A 147 2.70 2.87 11.66
CA TYR A 147 2.52 1.44 11.96
C TYR A 147 3.74 0.63 11.54
N LEU A 148 4.29 0.91 10.35
CA LEU A 148 5.50 0.29 9.84
C LEU A 148 6.73 0.66 10.69
N ALA A 149 6.91 1.95 10.97
CA ALA A 149 8.06 2.46 11.72
C ALA A 149 8.18 1.86 13.13
N LEU A 150 7.05 1.56 13.78
CA LEU A 150 7.00 1.09 15.17
C LEU A 150 7.03 -0.44 15.31
N ASP A 151 6.90 -1.19 14.22
CA ASP A 151 6.81 -2.65 14.25
C ASP A 151 8.17 -3.31 14.58
N GLY A 152 9.26 -2.75 14.03
CA GLY A 152 10.63 -3.18 14.31
C GLY A 152 11.18 -4.27 13.37
N ARG A 153 10.35 -4.81 12.45
CA ARG A 153 10.77 -5.62 11.30
C ARG A 153 11.19 -4.76 10.11
N ASP A 154 11.71 -5.39 9.05
CA ASP A 154 11.95 -4.72 7.78
C ASP A 154 10.61 -4.27 7.19
N ALA A 155 10.50 -2.99 6.85
CA ALA A 155 9.20 -2.38 6.64
C ALA A 155 9.15 -1.67 5.29
N THR A 156 8.13 -1.97 4.48
CA THR A 156 7.93 -1.31 3.19
C THR A 156 6.55 -0.64 3.12
N LEU A 157 6.54 0.65 2.81
CA LEU A 157 5.34 1.40 2.44
C LEU A 157 5.28 1.49 0.91
N VAL A 158 4.32 0.79 0.30
CA VAL A 158 4.10 0.83 -1.14
C VAL A 158 3.12 1.95 -1.47
N VAL A 159 3.50 2.82 -2.41
CA VAL A 159 2.72 3.98 -2.83
C VAL A 159 2.64 4.09 -4.36
N LEU A 160 1.79 5.00 -4.84
CA LEU A 160 1.70 5.35 -6.26
C LEU A 160 2.01 6.83 -6.47
N GLY A 161 3.08 7.09 -7.22
CA GLY A 161 3.52 8.42 -7.61
C GLY A 161 4.25 9.17 -6.50
N ARG A 162 4.67 10.41 -6.81
CA ARG A 162 5.63 11.18 -5.99
C ARG A 162 5.03 11.95 -4.82
N GLU A 163 3.72 12.16 -4.80
CA GLU A 163 3.08 13.02 -3.79
C GLU A 163 3.20 12.46 -2.36
N PRO A 164 3.02 11.14 -2.11
CA PRO A 164 3.27 10.53 -0.81
C PRO A 164 4.67 10.78 -0.24
N GLU A 165 5.72 10.50 -1.01
CA GLU A 165 7.11 10.75 -0.62
C GLU A 165 7.33 12.24 -0.34
N ARG A 166 6.84 13.11 -1.24
CA ARG A 166 6.98 14.56 -1.08
C ARG A 166 6.35 15.05 0.21
N PHE A 167 5.17 14.54 0.57
CA PHE A 167 4.54 14.87 1.84
C PHE A 167 5.39 14.39 3.02
N LEU A 168 5.78 13.12 3.06
CA LEU A 168 6.59 12.58 4.15
C LEU A 168 7.92 13.33 4.33
N SER A 169 8.60 13.67 3.23
CA SER A 169 9.92 14.30 3.24
C SER A 169 9.93 15.82 3.38
N THR A 170 8.81 16.52 3.15
CA THR A 170 8.80 18.00 3.14
C THR A 170 7.75 18.63 4.04
N ASP A 171 6.74 17.90 4.48
CA ASP A 171 5.60 18.47 5.19
C ASP A 171 5.98 18.90 6.62
N THR A 172 5.42 20.05 7.03
CA THR A 172 5.74 20.75 8.28
C THR A 172 4.57 20.77 9.26
N HIS A 173 3.49 20.03 9.00
CA HIS A 173 2.41 19.90 9.96
C HIS A 173 2.91 19.20 11.23
N GLU A 174 2.50 19.75 12.38
CA GLU A 174 2.85 19.23 13.69
C GLU A 174 2.11 17.92 14.00
N MET A 175 2.69 17.08 14.86
CA MET A 175 2.09 15.81 15.29
C MET A 175 0.65 15.95 15.81
N ALA A 176 0.31 17.06 16.49
CA ALA A 176 -1.05 17.28 16.96
C ALA A 176 -2.08 17.35 15.81
N TRP A 177 -1.69 17.91 14.66
CA TRP A 177 -2.55 17.94 13.48
C TRP A 177 -2.61 16.57 12.82
N VAL A 178 -1.49 15.85 12.74
CA VAL A 178 -1.44 14.56 12.03
C VAL A 178 -2.21 13.48 12.80
N PHE A 179 -2.08 13.45 14.13
CA PHE A 179 -2.73 12.45 14.98
C PHE A 179 -4.17 12.81 15.38
N ASP A 180 -4.71 13.92 14.86
CA ASP A 180 -6.13 14.25 15.01
C ASP A 180 -6.99 13.22 14.26
N GLY A 181 -7.74 12.43 15.02
CA GLY A 181 -8.54 11.31 14.51
C GLY A 181 -7.77 9.99 14.36
N ALA A 182 -6.54 9.89 14.84
CA ALA A 182 -5.74 8.67 14.72
C ALA A 182 -6.38 7.47 15.44
N PRO A 183 -6.18 6.24 14.92
CA PRO A 183 -6.65 5.02 15.56
C PRO A 183 -6.13 4.85 17.00
N ARG A 184 -6.97 4.29 17.88
CA ARG A 184 -6.64 4.15 19.31
C ARG A 184 -5.43 3.25 19.58
N ASN A 185 -5.24 2.20 18.78
CA ASN A 185 -4.09 1.31 18.87
C ASN A 185 -2.79 2.06 18.52
N LEU A 186 -2.77 2.85 17.44
CA LEU A 186 -1.60 3.67 17.11
C LEU A 186 -1.28 4.67 18.24
N LEU A 187 -2.29 5.31 18.82
CA LEU A 187 -2.12 6.25 19.94
C LEU A 187 -1.66 5.58 21.25
N ARG A 188 -1.89 4.27 21.41
CA ARG A 188 -1.37 3.50 22.54
C ARG A 188 0.11 3.19 22.36
N ASP A 189 0.49 2.86 21.13
CA ASP A 189 1.83 2.39 20.79
C ASP A 189 2.78 3.58 20.53
N PHE A 190 2.24 4.77 20.23
CA PHE A 190 2.98 6.02 20.07
C PHE A 190 2.32 7.21 20.77
N ASP A 191 2.87 7.61 21.92
CA ASP A 191 2.42 8.79 22.66
C ASP A 191 3.08 10.07 22.12
N TYR A 192 2.57 10.56 20.99
CA TYR A 192 3.07 11.78 20.33
C TYR A 192 3.05 13.02 21.25
N ARG A 193 2.28 13.00 22.35
CA ARG A 193 2.18 14.12 23.30
C ARG A 193 3.44 14.28 24.15
N ARG A 194 4.32 13.26 24.16
CA ARG A 194 5.63 13.31 24.82
C ARG A 194 6.71 13.91 23.92
N LEU A 195 6.45 14.04 22.63
CA LEU A 195 7.37 14.70 21.71
C LEU A 195 7.31 16.22 21.88
N PRO A 196 8.40 16.93 21.54
CA PRO A 196 8.34 18.38 21.39
C PRO A 196 7.22 18.77 20.43
N ARG A 197 6.41 19.78 20.81
CA ARG A 197 5.26 20.22 20.00
C ARG A 197 5.64 20.66 18.58
N THR A 198 6.91 21.03 18.40
CA THR A 198 7.46 21.48 17.12
C THR A 198 7.78 20.33 16.16
N PHE A 199 7.66 19.06 16.58
CA PHE A 199 7.95 17.94 15.71
C PHE A 199 6.94 17.85 14.57
N THR A 200 7.49 17.82 13.36
CA THR A 200 6.77 17.81 12.09
C THR A 200 6.79 16.43 11.43
N VAL A 201 5.92 16.24 10.44
CA VAL A 201 5.89 15.04 9.58
C VAL A 201 7.30 14.71 9.07
N ARG A 202 7.98 15.69 8.45
CA ARG A 202 9.34 15.51 7.94
C ARG A 202 10.35 15.08 8.99
N GLU A 203 10.32 15.70 10.17
CA GLU A 203 11.27 15.38 11.23
C GLU A 203 11.08 13.95 11.73
N ILE A 204 9.83 13.51 11.92
CA ILE A 204 9.55 12.11 12.28
C ILE A 204 9.93 11.16 11.15
N TYR A 205 9.60 11.48 9.90
CA TYR A 205 9.99 10.66 8.75
C TYR A 205 11.51 10.44 8.71
N SER A 206 12.29 11.50 8.92
CA SER A 206 13.76 11.42 8.96
C SER A 206 14.34 10.60 10.13
N MET A 207 13.54 10.29 11.16
CA MET A 207 13.96 9.44 12.28
C MET A 207 13.77 7.94 12.00
N TYR A 208 12.94 7.60 11.03
CA TYR A 208 12.56 6.22 10.72
C TYR A 208 12.80 5.91 9.23
N LEU A 209 13.99 6.27 8.75
CA LEU A 209 14.44 5.98 7.38
C LEU A 209 14.63 4.48 7.11
N HIS A 210 14.53 3.63 8.14
CA HIS A 210 14.51 2.18 7.97
C HIS A 210 13.21 1.66 7.32
N VAL A 211 12.16 2.49 7.24
CA VAL A 211 10.97 2.16 6.47
C VAL A 211 11.23 2.51 5.01
N ASP A 212 11.36 1.47 4.18
CA ASP A 212 11.49 1.58 2.74
C ASP A 212 10.20 2.13 2.12
N LEU A 213 10.31 3.08 1.21
CA LEU A 213 9.19 3.65 0.47
C LEU A 213 9.31 3.28 -1.00
N LEU A 214 8.47 2.36 -1.47
CA LEU A 214 8.44 1.89 -2.85
C LEU A 214 7.37 2.63 -3.65
N ASP A 215 7.77 3.47 -4.61
CA ASP A 215 6.87 4.02 -5.63
C ASP A 215 6.74 3.03 -6.80
N LEU A 216 5.59 2.39 -6.88
CA LEU A 216 5.33 1.36 -7.88
C LEU A 216 5.11 1.93 -9.30
N GLU A 217 4.82 3.23 -9.47
CA GLU A 217 4.74 3.84 -10.81
C GLU A 217 6.11 3.92 -11.48
N THR A 218 7.16 4.12 -10.69
CA THR A 218 8.54 4.27 -11.14
C THR A 218 9.39 3.02 -10.89
N GLY A 219 8.96 2.13 -9.99
CA GLY A 219 9.74 1.00 -9.50
C GLY A 219 10.95 1.45 -8.68
N GLN A 220 10.91 2.67 -8.13
CA GLN A 220 12.00 3.25 -7.38
C GLN A 220 11.69 3.18 -5.89
N HIS A 221 12.69 2.77 -5.12
CA HIS A 221 12.74 2.94 -3.68
C HIS A 221 13.20 4.36 -3.38
N ALA A 222 12.63 5.02 -2.37
CA ALA A 222 13.14 6.31 -1.91
C ALA A 222 14.61 6.13 -1.49
N ALA A 223 15.51 6.89 -2.11
CA ALA A 223 16.93 6.77 -1.85
C ALA A 223 17.28 7.34 -0.45
N ASP A 224 18.08 6.59 0.30
CA ASP A 224 18.78 7.05 1.51
C ASP A 224 19.56 8.36 1.29
#